data_AF-A0A820DBL3-F1
#
_entry.id   AF-A0A820DBL3-F1
#
_cell.length_a   1.000
_cell.length_b   1.000
_cell.length_c   1.000
_cell.angle_alpha   90.00
_cell.angle_beta   90.00
_cell.angle_gamma   90.00
#
_symmetry.space_group_name_H-M   'P 1'
#
loop_
_entity.id
_entity.type
_entity.pdbx_description
1 polymer ?
#
loop_
_entity_poly.entity_id
_entity_poly.type
_entity_poly.pdbx_seq_one_letter_code
_entity_poly.pdbx_strand_id
1 'polypeptide(L)' 'MLELERRNILPQHQAGFRPGKNTTYNIVRLERYAEGQLRRDRRRRHSAVILFDIKAAFDSVWHD' A
#
# COMPACT_ATOMS: atom_id res chain seq x y z
N MET A 1 -16.53 -6.98 -0.04
CA MET A 1 -15.47 -6.45 0.85
C MET A 1 -15.43 -7.18 2.19
N LEU A 2 -16.56 -7.28 2.92
CA LEU A 2 -16.67 -8.02 4.18
C LEU A 2 -16.10 -9.46 4.14
N GLU A 3 -16.35 -10.20 3.05
CA GLU A 3 -15.82 -11.56 2.89
C GLU A 3 -14.29 -11.60 2.75
N LEU A 4 -13.71 -10.64 2.02
CA LEU A 4 -12.25 -10.52 1.82
C LEU A 4 -11.55 -10.12 3.11
N GLU A 5 -12.19 -9.29 3.93
CA GLU A 5 -11.69 -8.90 5.25
C GLU A 5 -11.78 -10.05 6.25
N ARG A 6 -12.90 -10.78 6.28
CA ARG A 6 -13.06 -11.99 7.12
C ARG A 6 -12.04 -13.06 6.82
N ARG A 7 -11.72 -13.28 5.54
CA ARG A 7 -10.74 -14.27 5.11
C ARG A 7 -9.29 -13.78 5.21
N ASN A 8 -9.07 -12.54 5.66
CA ASN A 8 -7.75 -11.92 5.78
C ASN A 8 -6.91 -12.01 4.48
N ILE A 9 -7.57 -11.86 3.33
CA ILE A 9 -6.91 -11.95 2.01
C ILE A 9 -6.28 -10.60 1.63
N LEU A 10 -6.84 -9.50 2.13
CA LEU A 10 -6.35 -8.16 1.80
C LEU A 10 -5.05 -7.84 2.52
N PRO A 11 -4.01 -7.33 1.82
CA PRO A 11 -2.78 -6.93 2.46
C PRO A 11 -3.01 -5.92 3.60
N GLN A 12 -2.29 -6.10 4.70
CA GLN A 12 -2.39 -5.19 5.85
C GLN A 12 -2.05 -3.75 5.50
N HIS A 13 -1.21 -3.53 4.48
CA HIS A 13 -0.80 -2.21 4.02
C HIS A 13 -1.71 -1.63 2.92
N GLN A 14 -2.74 -2.34 2.46
CA GLN A 14 -3.74 -1.74 1.58
C GLN A 14 -4.54 -0.69 2.36
N ALA A 15 -4.76 0.48 1.75
CA ALA A 15 -5.56 1.57 2.31
C ALA A 15 -6.83 1.87 1.50
N GLY A 16 -6.77 1.70 0.17
CA GLY A 16 -7.89 1.98 -0.73
C GLY A 16 -9.12 1.14 -0.39
N PHE A 17 -10.27 1.82 -0.35
CA PHE A 17 -11.59 1.25 -0.08
C PHE A 17 -11.66 0.43 1.21
N ARG A 18 -10.88 0.73 2.25
CA ARG A 18 -10.93 -0.01 3.53
C ARG A 18 -11.57 0.81 4.65
N PRO A 19 -12.45 0.21 5.47
CA PRO A 19 -12.98 0.86 6.67
C PRO A 19 -11.84 1.31 7.61
N GLY A 20 -11.96 2.51 8.15
CA GLY A 20 -10.97 3.06 9.09
C GLY A 20 -9.62 3.42 8.47
N LYS A 21 -9.47 3.34 7.13
CA LYS A 21 -8.27 3.79 6.42
C LYS A 21 -8.62 4.86 5.41
N ASN A 22 -7.70 5.79 5.22
CA ASN A 22 -7.84 6.91 4.31
C ASN A 22 -6.49 7.26 3.66
N THR A 23 -6.50 8.28 2.81
CA THR A 23 -5.29 8.74 2.10
C THR A 23 -4.21 9.18 3.08
N THR A 24 -4.57 9.89 4.16
CA THR A 24 -3.62 10.35 5.19
C THR A 24 -2.93 9.17 5.86
N TYR A 25 -3.66 8.12 6.22
CA TYR A 25 -3.10 6.88 6.74
C TYR A 25 -2.05 6.28 5.77
N ASN A 26 -2.35 6.27 4.47
CA ASN A 26 -1.43 5.71 3.47
C ASN A 26 -0.13 6.53 3.36
N ILE A 27 -0.24 7.86 3.36
CA ILE A 27 0.92 8.77 3.29
C ILE A 27 1.80 8.65 4.54
N VAL A 28 1.21 8.75 5.73
CA VAL A 28 1.94 8.64 7.01
C VAL A 28 2.61 7.28 7.13
N ARG A 29 1.97 6.20 6.66
CA ARG A 29 2.59 4.87 6.64
C ARG A 29 3.84 4.84 5.76
N LEU A 30 3.75 5.39 4.54
CA LEU A 30 4.87 5.42 3.60
C LEU A 30 6.04 6.24 4.16
N GLU A 31 5.76 7.41 4.71
CA GLU A 31 6.74 8.29 5.34
C GLU A 31 7.49 7.56 6.46
N ARG A 32 6.77 7.00 7.44
CA ARG A 32 7.37 6.28 8.57
C ARG A 32 8.21 5.09 8.12
N TYR A 33 7.74 4.37 7.09
CA TYR A 33 8.51 3.28 6.50
C TYR A 33 9.82 3.78 5.88
N ALA A 34 9.75 4.82 5.05
CA ALA A 34 10.92 5.39 4.39
C ALA A 34 11.93 5.93 5.41
N GLU A 35 11.46 6.68 6.41
CA GLU A 35 12.28 7.20 7.49
C GLU A 35 12.99 6.08 8.27
N GLY A 36 12.26 5.02 8.63
CA GLY A 36 12.83 3.86 9.31
C GLY A 36 13.91 3.16 8.50
N GLN A 37 13.77 3.08 7.18
CA GLN A 37 14.80 2.49 6.30
C GLN A 37 16.03 3.38 6.15
N LEU A 38 15.84 4.70 6.10
CA LEU A 38 16.94 5.67 5.96
C LEU A 38 17.76 5.81 7.24
N ARG A 39 17.15 5.63 8.43
CA ARG A 39 17.80 5.81 9.73
C ARG A 39 18.45 4.54 10.30
N ARG A 40 18.17 3.36 9.75
CA ARG A 40 18.53 2.05 10.35
C ARG A 40 20.01 1.67 10.29
N ASP A 41 20.84 2.32 9.48
CA ASP A 41 22.21 1.85 9.23
C ASP A 41 23.21 3.02 9.08
N ARG A 42 24.45 2.84 9.56
CA ARG A 42 25.53 3.86 9.46
C ARG A 42 26.09 3.99 8.02
N ARG A 43 25.71 3.10 7.11
CA ARG A 43 26.10 3.12 5.69
C ARG A 43 24.96 3.68 4.86
N ARG A 44 25.26 4.61 3.94
CA ARG A 44 24.27 5.19 3.01
C ARG A 44 23.55 4.09 2.23
N ARG A 45 22.26 3.91 2.52
CA ARG A 45 21.37 3.06 1.73
C ARG A 45 20.82 3.85 0.56
N HIS A 46 20.85 3.26 -0.63
CA HIS A 46 20.18 3.82 -1.80
C HIS A 46 18.71 3.40 -1.73
N SER A 47 17.81 4.37 -1.91
CA SER A 47 16.37 4.15 -1.84
C SER A 47 15.75 4.41 -3.21
N ALA A 48 14.86 3.52 -3.64
CA ALA A 48 14.09 3.67 -4.86
C ALA A 48 12.60 3.48 -4.54
N VAL A 49 11.74 4.19 -5.28
CA VAL A 49 10.29 4.07 -5.19
C VAL A 49 9.76 3.71 -6.57
N ILE A 50 8.90 2.70 -6.62
CA ILE A 50 8.17 2.32 -7.84
C ILE A 50 6.73 2.79 -7.65
N LEU A 51 6.31 3.71 -8.52
CA LEU A 51 4.94 4.19 -8.62
C LEU A 51 4.34 3.59 -9.90
N PHE A 52 3.19 2.95 -9.78
CA PHE A 52 2.49 2.38 -10.92
C PHE A 52 0.99 2.62 -10.79
N ASP A 53 0.32 2.65 -11.92
CA ASP A 53 -1.13 2.77 -12.03
C ASP A 53 -1.66 1.74 -13.03
N ILE A 54 -2.88 1.28 -12.82
CA ILE A 54 -3.51 0.24 -13.63
C ILE A 54 -4.56 0.91 -14.53
N LYS A 55 -4.31 0.90 -15.84
CA LYS A 55 -5.24 1.46 -16.81
C LYS A 55 -6.56 0.68 -16.79
N ALA A 56 -7.69 1.40 -16.68
CA ALA A 56 -9.04 0.83 -16.66
C ALA A 56 -9.20 -0.31 -15.63
N ALA A 57 -8.72 -0.10 -14.39
CA ALA A 57 -8.63 -1.13 -13.35
C ALA A 57 -9.95 -1.83 -13.02
N PHE A 58 -11.09 -1.17 -13.21
CA PHE A 58 -12.41 -1.77 -12.97
C PHE A 58 -12.95 -2.49 -14.21
N ASP A 59 -12.75 -1.93 -15.40
CA ASP A 59 -13.29 -2.48 -16.65
C ASP A 59 -12.46 -3.66 -17.19
N SER A 60 -11.21 -3.78 -16.76
CA SER A 60 -10.27 -4.82 -17.22
C SER A 60 -10.28 -6.10 -16.38
N VAL A 61 -11.17 -6.21 -15.39
CA VAL A 61 -11.31 -7.41 -14.57
C VAL A 61 -11.90 -8.54 -15.40
N TRP A 62 -11.31 -9.74 -15.34
CA TRP A 62 -11.87 -10.93 -15.99
C TRP A 62 -13.23 -11.30 -15.38
N HIS A 63 -14.19 -11.64 -16.24
CA HIS A 63 -15.55 -11.99 -15.85
C HIS A 63 -15.81 -13.50 -15.87
N ASP A 64 -14.85 -14.27 -16.38
CA ASP A 64 -14.90 -15.74 -16.53
C ASP A 64 -14.46 -16.48 -15.26
#